data_AF-A0A0D0ANL9-F1
#
_entry.id   AF-A0A0D0ANL9-F1
#
_cell.length_a   1.000
_cell.length_b   1.000
_cell.length_c   1.000
_cell.angle_alpha   90.00
_cell.angle_beta   90.00
_cell.angle_gamma   90.00
#
_symmetry.space_group_name_H-M   'P 1'
#
loop_
_entity.id
_entity.type
_entity.pdbx_description
1 polymer ?
#
loop_
_entity_poly.entity_id
_entity_poly.type
_entity_poly.pdbx_seq_one_letter_code
_entity_poly.pdbx_strand_id
1 'polypeptide(L)'
;MSQAESSSQPSESLAASSESSESMPTPTVAAAAASDNARQRRKIAALEEKLQVLEAGHMVKQRETNYFMSQGRAIRRIVTLFDDIEALISENDRRCDVGDDEVTIDQDHLQLGYIALNGVIPWFISKSADMEYEDYAQMLKKLRQGADSARGDDTSKLKGLVPDWVNREFKPNPPVDHEDKYSCGFVNDACGKLLCPTELDWNNLIVRAGIRDRADGYVVTEMSWPTFLYDKYTADQDNLQEGLFKSALLAFKAIFTSPSSAKEVDGEGDGANIIENNRRAKRDFSGKKVKTHVAQIIKMHKVSPRSIAYVACQLRFALSAVTSWRLVDGDFDYVQFWQIIVDFFEKAPGRVARRKVD
;
A
#
# COMPACT_ATOMS: atom_id res chain seq x y z
N MET A 1 -2.70 123.17 -3.08
CA MET A 1 -2.07 124.26 -2.32
C MET A 1 -0.64 123.83 -2.02
N SER A 2 0.35 124.67 -2.38
CA SER A 2 1.80 124.70 -2.05
C SER A 2 2.61 123.39 -2.10
N GLN A 3 3.64 123.27 -2.96
CA GLN A 3 5.05 123.70 -2.75
C GLN A 3 5.69 123.01 -1.52
N ALA A 4 6.90 122.41 -1.53
CA ALA A 4 8.10 122.67 -2.33
C ALA A 4 9.10 121.46 -2.28
N GLU A 5 10.02 121.43 -3.28
CA GLU A 5 11.50 121.20 -3.25
C GLU A 5 12.11 120.08 -2.34
N SER A 6 13.12 119.28 -2.71
CA SER A 6 14.35 119.56 -3.45
C SER A 6 15.14 118.26 -3.77
N SER A 7 15.63 118.19 -5.01
CA SER A 7 16.97 117.77 -5.51
C SER A 7 17.63 116.40 -5.20
N SER A 8 18.12 115.84 -6.33
CA SER A 8 19.42 115.15 -6.57
C SER A 8 19.38 113.63 -6.83
N GLN A 9 19.54 113.29 -8.12
CA GLN A 9 19.98 112.01 -8.71
C GLN A 9 21.50 112.07 -9.03
N PRO A 10 22.20 111.05 -9.61
CA PRO A 10 21.82 109.67 -10.01
C PRO A 10 22.92 108.57 -9.77
N SER A 11 22.74 107.40 -10.42
CA SER A 11 23.66 106.27 -10.73
C SER A 11 23.61 105.09 -9.76
N GLU A 12 23.53 103.82 -10.16
CA GLU A 12 23.58 103.16 -11.48
C GLU A 12 22.96 101.73 -11.34
N SER A 13 22.54 101.17 -12.48
CA SER A 13 21.81 99.92 -12.68
C SER A 13 22.59 98.62 -12.43
N LEU A 14 21.93 97.52 -12.05
CA LEU A 14 21.75 96.29 -12.87
C LEU A 14 21.01 95.17 -12.11
N ALA A 15 20.45 94.25 -12.89
CA ALA A 15 19.19 93.54 -12.67
C ALA A 15 19.31 92.05 -12.23
N ALA A 16 18.13 91.51 -11.90
CA ALA A 16 17.71 90.09 -11.88
C ALA A 16 18.20 89.24 -10.68
N SER A 17 17.45 88.31 -10.08
CA SER A 17 16.34 87.48 -10.56
C SER A 17 15.53 86.95 -9.38
N SER A 18 14.27 86.61 -9.63
CA SER A 18 13.31 85.96 -8.74
C SER A 18 13.66 84.51 -8.38
N GLU A 19 13.54 84.14 -7.10
CA GLU A 19 13.37 82.72 -6.69
C GLU A 19 12.13 82.58 -5.79
N SER A 20 11.23 81.71 -6.26
CA SER A 20 10.02 81.24 -5.60
C SER A 20 10.36 80.25 -4.48
N SER A 21 9.89 80.52 -3.27
CA SER A 21 10.04 79.66 -2.11
C SER A 21 9.14 78.42 -2.20
N GLU A 22 9.71 77.26 -2.53
CA GLU A 22 9.13 75.95 -2.19
C GLU A 22 9.41 75.62 -0.72
N SER A 23 8.36 75.31 0.04
CA SER A 23 8.45 74.90 1.44
C SER A 23 8.97 73.46 1.56
N MET A 24 10.20 73.31 2.08
CA MET A 24 10.78 72.00 2.42
C MET A 24 10.15 71.42 3.70
N PRO A 25 9.84 70.12 3.76
CA PRO A 25 9.33 69.48 4.97
C PRO A 25 10.42 69.38 6.05
N THR A 26 10.06 69.59 7.32
CA THR A 26 10.98 69.59 8.45
C THR A 26 11.59 68.19 8.71
N PRO A 27 12.92 68.10 8.95
CA PRO A 27 13.69 66.85 8.92
C PRO A 27 13.32 65.81 10.02
N THR A 28 12.61 66.21 11.07
CA THR A 28 12.32 65.37 12.24
C THR A 28 11.22 64.34 12.00
N VAL A 29 10.21 64.67 11.18
CA VAL A 29 9.06 63.77 10.88
C VAL A 29 9.46 62.70 9.87
N ALA A 30 10.26 63.06 8.87
CA ALA A 30 10.77 62.13 7.87
C ALA A 30 11.71 61.07 8.48
N ALA A 31 12.56 61.46 9.44
CA ALA A 31 13.45 60.55 10.14
C ALA A 31 12.69 59.54 11.03
N ALA A 32 11.62 59.98 11.71
CA ALA A 32 10.77 59.10 12.51
C ALA A 32 10.00 58.09 11.64
N ALA A 33 9.42 58.55 10.53
CA ALA A 33 8.73 57.68 9.57
C ALA A 33 9.69 56.68 8.89
N ALA A 34 10.93 57.08 8.61
CA ALA A 34 11.97 56.18 8.10
C ALA A 34 12.38 55.11 9.13
N SER A 35 12.47 55.49 10.41
CA SER A 35 12.76 54.56 11.52
C SER A 35 11.65 53.52 11.72
N ASP A 36 10.38 53.93 11.62
CA ASP A 36 9.25 53.02 11.71
C ASP A 36 9.19 52.04 10.52
N ASN A 37 9.45 52.53 9.31
CA ASN A 37 9.59 51.67 8.13
C ASN A 37 10.73 50.64 8.30
N ALA A 38 11.89 51.07 8.81
CA ALA A 38 13.01 50.17 9.08
C ALA A 38 12.69 49.13 10.18
N ARG A 39 11.90 49.50 11.19
CA ARG A 39 11.41 48.57 12.22
C ARG A 39 10.41 47.56 11.65
N GLN A 40 9.50 47.99 10.79
CA GLN A 40 8.54 47.11 10.13
C GLN A 40 9.24 46.11 9.21
N ARG A 41 10.20 46.55 8.40
CA ARG A 41 11.01 45.66 7.54
C ARG A 41 11.74 44.57 8.33
N ARG A 42 12.32 44.92 9.49
CA ARG A 42 12.96 43.94 10.38
C ARG A 42 11.97 42.92 10.94
N LYS A 43 10.74 43.35 11.29
CA LYS A 43 9.69 42.42 11.75
C LYS A 43 9.23 41.48 10.64
N ILE A 44 9.08 41.99 9.41
CA ILE A 44 8.71 41.17 8.25
C ILE A 44 9.78 40.10 8.01
N ALA A 45 11.06 40.47 7.96
CA ALA A 45 12.15 39.52 7.78
C ALA A 45 12.17 38.41 8.86
N ALA A 46 11.94 38.76 10.13
CA ALA A 46 11.87 37.79 11.22
C ALA A 46 10.65 36.85 11.14
N LEU A 47 9.52 37.32 10.57
CA LEU A 47 8.33 36.49 10.36
C LEU A 47 8.52 35.55 9.15
N GLU A 48 9.15 36.03 8.08
CA GLU A 48 9.50 35.20 6.92
C GLU A 48 10.45 34.07 7.30
N GLU A 49 11.47 34.34 8.13
CA GLU A 49 12.38 33.32 8.64
C GLU A 49 11.64 32.26 9.47
N LYS A 50 10.73 32.67 10.36
CA LYS A 50 9.90 31.73 11.14
C LYS A 50 9.00 30.87 10.26
N LEU A 51 8.40 31.45 9.22
CA LEU A 51 7.59 30.71 8.25
C LEU A 51 8.42 29.66 7.52
N GLN A 52 9.62 30.02 7.05
CA GLN A 52 10.51 29.07 6.38
C GLN A 52 10.90 27.90 7.29
N VAL A 53 11.19 28.16 8.57
CA VAL A 53 11.50 27.10 9.54
C VAL A 53 10.29 26.19 9.77
N LEU A 54 9.09 26.76 9.91
CA LEU A 54 7.85 25.99 10.07
C LEU A 54 7.54 25.14 8.83
N GLU A 55 7.68 25.70 7.64
CA GLU A 55 7.48 25.00 6.36
C GLU A 55 8.49 23.85 6.21
N ALA A 56 9.77 24.10 6.50
CA ALA A 56 10.79 23.05 6.48
C ALA A 56 10.46 21.92 7.46
N GLY A 57 10.04 22.25 8.69
CA GLY A 57 9.61 21.27 9.69
C GLY A 57 8.42 20.44 9.22
N HIS A 58 7.42 21.08 8.60
CA HIS A 58 6.26 20.40 8.03
C HIS A 58 6.65 19.44 6.89
N MET A 59 7.54 19.88 5.99
CA MET A 59 8.04 19.03 4.90
C MET A 59 8.78 17.79 5.40
N VAL A 60 9.57 17.92 6.47
CA VAL A 60 10.26 16.78 7.09
C VAL A 60 9.25 15.76 7.65
N LYS A 61 8.28 16.22 8.44
CA LYS A 61 7.21 15.35 8.97
C LYS A 61 6.40 14.66 7.88
N GLN A 62 6.12 15.37 6.79
CA GLN A 62 5.41 14.80 5.64
C GLN A 62 6.23 13.72 4.94
N ARG A 63 7.55 13.93 4.75
CA ARG A 63 8.45 12.93 4.16
C ARG A 63 8.53 11.68 5.02
N GLU A 64 8.65 11.84 6.33
CA GLU A 64 8.70 10.72 7.27
C GLU A 64 7.37 9.95 7.31
N THR A 65 6.24 10.66 7.33
CA THR A 65 4.92 10.04 7.20
C THR A 65 4.81 9.21 5.93
N ASN A 66 5.22 9.75 4.79
CA ASN A 66 5.19 9.04 3.50
C ASN A 66 6.13 7.84 3.51
N TYR A 67 7.28 7.95 4.18
CA TYR A 67 8.23 6.85 4.34
C TYR A 67 7.59 5.69 5.11
N PHE A 68 7.02 5.94 6.30
CA PHE A 68 6.37 4.89 7.09
C PHE A 68 5.18 4.28 6.37
N MET A 69 4.33 5.09 5.73
CA MET A 69 3.26 4.56 4.89
C MET A 69 3.78 3.68 3.76
N SER A 70 4.89 4.07 3.11
CA SER A 70 5.50 3.27 2.05
C SER A 70 6.05 1.94 2.57
N GLN A 71 6.73 1.93 3.72
CA GLN A 71 7.25 0.70 4.34
C GLN A 71 6.12 -0.23 4.79
N GLY A 72 5.02 0.34 5.30
CA GLY A 72 3.83 -0.40 5.72
C GLY A 72 3.17 -1.22 4.60
N ARG A 73 3.33 -0.83 3.34
CA ARG A 73 2.74 -1.53 2.17
C ARG A 73 3.17 -2.99 2.03
N ALA A 74 4.24 -3.41 2.71
CA ALA A 74 4.69 -4.79 2.73
C ALA A 74 3.90 -5.66 3.73
N ILE A 75 3.40 -5.08 4.83
CA ILE A 75 2.94 -5.82 6.02
C ILE A 75 1.80 -6.78 5.68
N ARG A 76 0.69 -6.29 5.10
CA ARG A 76 -0.44 -7.16 4.69
C ARG A 76 -0.05 -8.22 3.65
N ARG A 77 0.93 -7.91 2.80
CA ARG A 77 1.32 -8.78 1.68
C ARG A 77 2.23 -9.92 2.08
N ILE A 78 3.15 -9.70 3.02
CA ILE A 78 4.24 -10.65 3.29
C ILE A 78 4.53 -10.88 4.78
N VAL A 79 3.88 -10.17 5.70
CA VAL A 79 4.05 -10.33 7.16
C VAL A 79 2.80 -10.93 7.80
N THR A 80 1.66 -10.24 7.81
CA THR A 80 0.41 -10.76 8.35
C THR A 80 -0.76 -10.11 7.64
N LEU A 81 -1.77 -10.90 7.27
CA LEU A 81 -2.98 -10.37 6.64
C LEU A 81 -3.99 -9.85 7.66
N PHE A 82 -4.10 -10.49 8.83
CA PHE A 82 -5.20 -10.23 9.77
C PHE A 82 -4.75 -9.61 11.09
N ASP A 83 -3.51 -9.85 11.54
CA ASP A 83 -3.05 -9.39 12.84
C ASP A 83 -2.63 -7.92 12.82
N ASP A 84 -2.75 -7.26 13.97
CA ASP A 84 -2.25 -5.92 14.15
C ASP A 84 -0.77 -5.92 14.51
N ILE A 85 -0.03 -4.89 14.08
CA ILE A 85 1.41 -4.75 14.32
C ILE A 85 1.69 -4.80 15.83
N GLU A 86 0.83 -4.15 16.60
CA GLU A 86 0.85 -4.07 18.06
C GLU A 86 0.64 -5.43 18.72
N ALA A 87 -0.17 -6.32 18.13
CA ALA A 87 -0.36 -7.67 18.64
C ALA A 87 0.91 -8.51 18.45
N LEU A 88 1.58 -8.37 17.30
CA LEU A 88 2.88 -9.00 17.05
C LEU A 88 3.94 -8.56 18.07
N ILE A 89 4.00 -7.25 18.35
CA ILE A 89 4.95 -6.67 19.31
C ILE A 89 4.63 -7.13 20.73
N SER A 90 3.36 -7.06 21.13
CA SER A 90 2.91 -7.44 22.48
C SER A 90 3.21 -8.91 22.79
N GLU A 91 3.05 -9.80 21.81
CA GLU A 91 3.42 -11.22 21.99
C GLU A 91 4.92 -11.42 22.14
N ASN A 92 5.74 -10.69 21.37
CA ASN A 92 7.19 -10.75 21.54
C ASN A 92 7.62 -10.23 22.92
N ASP A 93 7.05 -9.10 23.36
CA ASP A 93 7.36 -8.52 24.68
C ASP A 93 6.95 -9.48 25.80
N ARG A 94 5.78 -10.13 25.69
CA ARG A 94 5.33 -11.18 26.62
C ARG A 94 6.34 -12.32 26.74
N ARG A 95 6.92 -12.79 25.63
CA ARG A 95 7.96 -13.84 25.64
C ARG A 95 9.26 -13.39 26.27
N CYS A 96 9.63 -12.12 26.11
CA CYS A 96 10.78 -11.54 26.79
C CYS A 96 10.57 -11.46 28.32
N ASP A 97 9.35 -11.15 28.77
CA ASP A 97 9.04 -10.96 30.19
C ASP A 97 8.84 -12.26 30.96
N VAL A 98 8.10 -13.22 30.37
CA VAL A 98 7.60 -14.41 31.09
C VAL A 98 8.32 -15.70 30.66
N GLY A 99 9.00 -15.70 29.51
CA GLY A 99 9.61 -16.90 28.92
C GLY A 99 8.65 -17.77 28.11
N ASP A 100 9.14 -18.92 27.63
CA ASP A 100 8.39 -19.88 26.79
C ASP A 100 7.63 -20.92 27.65
N ASP A 101 6.63 -20.45 28.42
CA ASP A 101 5.61 -21.32 29.04
C ASP A 101 4.73 -22.02 27.96
N GLU A 102 3.63 -22.68 28.35
CA GLU A 102 2.68 -23.32 27.42
C GLU A 102 2.10 -22.30 26.42
N VAL A 103 2.68 -22.22 25.22
CA VAL A 103 2.34 -21.26 24.15
C VAL A 103 1.17 -21.78 23.32
N THR A 104 0.15 -20.95 23.10
CA THR A 104 -0.96 -21.28 22.20
C THR A 104 -0.54 -21.20 20.72
N ILE A 105 -1.29 -21.85 19.83
CA ILE A 105 -1.02 -21.79 18.37
C ILE A 105 -1.06 -20.34 17.88
N ASP A 106 -2.02 -19.54 18.35
CA ASP A 106 -2.17 -18.13 17.97
C ASP A 106 -0.97 -17.29 18.43
N GLN A 107 -0.47 -17.52 19.65
CA GLN A 107 0.73 -16.85 20.16
C GLN A 107 1.98 -17.23 19.35
N ASP A 108 2.05 -18.46 18.87
CA ASP A 108 3.12 -18.87 17.95
C ASP A 108 3.02 -18.17 16.59
N HIS A 109 1.82 -18.05 16.03
CA HIS A 109 1.61 -17.30 14.78
C HIS A 109 1.95 -15.82 14.91
N LEU A 110 1.59 -15.17 16.02
CA LEU A 110 1.94 -13.78 16.32
C LEU A 110 3.47 -13.61 16.42
N GLN A 111 4.16 -14.53 17.10
CA GLN A 111 5.63 -14.48 17.19
C GLN A 111 6.31 -14.65 15.83
N LEU A 112 5.86 -15.61 15.01
CA LEU A 112 6.37 -15.78 13.65
C LEU A 112 6.08 -14.54 12.79
N GLY A 113 4.93 -13.89 13.00
CA GLY A 113 4.60 -12.60 12.40
C GLY A 113 5.55 -11.49 12.83
N TYR A 114 5.92 -11.40 14.12
CA TYR A 114 6.91 -10.45 14.62
C TYR A 114 8.30 -10.68 13.99
N ILE A 115 8.74 -11.93 13.88
CA ILE A 115 9.98 -12.29 13.19
C ILE A 115 9.95 -11.85 11.73
N ALA A 116 8.84 -12.12 11.02
CA ALA A 116 8.65 -11.69 9.65
C ALA A 116 8.64 -10.15 9.51
N LEU A 117 8.02 -9.43 10.45
CA LEU A 117 8.01 -7.97 10.49
C LEU A 117 9.44 -7.41 10.54
N ASN A 118 10.28 -7.97 11.41
CA ASN A 118 11.68 -7.55 11.53
C ASN A 118 12.52 -7.91 10.31
N GLY A 119 12.23 -9.02 9.63
CA GLY A 119 12.86 -9.34 8.34
C GLY A 119 12.52 -8.34 7.24
N VAL A 120 11.28 -7.84 7.22
CA VAL A 120 10.77 -6.91 6.21
C VAL A 120 11.11 -5.46 6.50
N ILE A 121 11.15 -5.09 7.79
CA ILE A 121 11.47 -3.75 8.27
C ILE A 121 12.63 -3.84 9.28
N PRO A 122 13.88 -4.10 8.84
CA PRO A 122 15.00 -4.37 9.76
C PRO A 122 15.37 -3.22 10.69
N TRP A 123 15.04 -1.99 10.28
CA TRP A 123 15.29 -0.79 11.08
C TRP A 123 14.24 -0.59 12.18
N PHE A 124 13.14 -1.36 12.19
CA PHE A 124 11.98 -1.14 13.05
C PHE A 124 12.38 -1.07 14.52
N ILE A 125 13.04 -2.11 15.05
CA ILE A 125 13.48 -2.19 16.44
C ILE A 125 14.39 -1.02 16.79
N SER A 126 15.47 -0.84 16.03
CA SER A 126 16.47 0.21 16.32
C SER A 126 15.86 1.60 16.29
N LYS A 127 14.95 1.88 15.34
CA LYS A 127 14.30 3.18 15.26
C LYS A 127 13.28 3.35 16.39
N SER A 128 12.52 2.31 16.72
CA SER A 128 11.50 2.40 17.78
C SER A 128 12.07 2.64 19.17
N ALA A 129 13.28 2.13 19.46
CA ALA A 129 13.90 2.26 20.78
C ALA A 129 14.26 3.72 21.14
N ASP A 130 14.55 4.55 20.13
CA ASP A 130 14.98 5.93 20.30
C ASP A 130 13.83 6.95 20.13
N MET A 131 12.58 6.48 19.94
CA MET A 131 11.43 7.35 19.67
C MET A 131 10.64 7.69 20.93
N GLU A 132 10.21 8.95 21.03
CA GLU A 132 9.19 9.36 21.99
C GLU A 132 7.86 8.64 21.69
N TYR A 133 7.07 8.40 22.74
CA TYR A 133 5.84 7.62 22.65
C TYR A 133 4.88 8.10 21.55
N GLU A 134 4.67 9.42 21.42
CA GLU A 134 3.75 9.98 20.43
C GLU A 134 4.25 9.74 18.99
N ASP A 135 5.56 9.88 18.76
CA ASP A 135 6.16 9.62 17.45
C ASP A 135 6.12 8.13 17.11
N TYR A 136 6.36 7.26 18.10
CA TYR A 136 6.22 5.81 17.97
C TYR A 136 4.79 5.40 17.60
N ALA A 137 3.79 5.91 18.33
CA ALA A 137 2.38 5.66 18.05
C ALA A 137 1.98 6.17 16.65
N GLN A 138 2.47 7.35 16.26
CA GLN A 138 2.26 7.89 14.92
C GLN A 138 2.91 7.01 13.84
N MET A 139 4.13 6.51 14.05
CA MET A 139 4.81 5.60 13.14
C MET A 139 3.99 4.32 12.92
N LEU A 140 3.54 3.65 13.99
CA LEU A 140 2.70 2.45 13.89
C LEU A 140 1.40 2.71 13.11
N LYS A 141 0.73 3.83 13.41
CA LYS A 141 -0.46 4.25 12.67
C LYS A 141 -0.17 4.42 11.17
N LYS A 142 0.96 5.02 10.80
CA LYS A 142 1.35 5.19 9.39
C LYS A 142 1.72 3.89 8.71
N LEU A 143 2.41 2.98 9.39
CA LEU A 143 2.68 1.63 8.89
C LEU A 143 1.36 0.88 8.59
N ARG A 144 0.43 0.89 9.54
CA ARG A 144 -0.90 0.28 9.37
C ARG A 144 -1.69 0.90 8.22
N GLN A 145 -1.75 2.23 8.13
CA GLN A 145 -2.37 2.92 7.00
C GLN A 145 -1.77 2.49 5.66
N GLY A 146 -0.45 2.38 5.58
CA GLY A 146 0.25 1.87 4.40
C GLY A 146 -0.14 0.44 4.05
N ALA A 147 -0.22 -0.43 5.06
CA ALA A 147 -0.55 -1.84 4.95
C ALA A 147 -1.98 -2.04 4.42
N ASP A 148 -2.96 -1.37 5.02
CA ASP A 148 -4.36 -1.49 4.64
C ASP A 148 -4.66 -0.84 3.28
N SER A 149 -4.04 0.32 3.00
CA SER A 149 -4.14 0.96 1.68
C SER A 149 -3.60 0.05 0.57
N ALA A 150 -2.44 -0.58 0.82
CA ALA A 150 -1.87 -1.56 -0.10
C ALA A 150 -2.80 -2.75 -0.38
N ARG A 151 -3.44 -3.28 0.66
CA ARG A 151 -4.42 -4.37 0.52
C ARG A 151 -5.63 -3.92 -0.29
N GLY A 152 -6.17 -2.74 0.00
CA GLY A 152 -7.29 -2.15 -0.73
C GLY A 152 -7.00 -1.91 -2.21
N ASP A 153 -5.79 -1.44 -2.54
CA ASP A 153 -5.31 -1.29 -3.92
C ASP A 153 -5.34 -2.63 -4.68
N ASP A 154 -4.83 -3.70 -4.05
CA ASP A 154 -4.77 -5.03 -4.66
C ASP A 154 -6.16 -5.66 -4.82
N THR A 155 -7.01 -5.49 -3.80
CA THR A 155 -8.41 -5.95 -3.84
C THR A 155 -9.17 -5.28 -4.98
N SER A 156 -9.08 -3.95 -5.10
CA SER A 156 -9.73 -3.20 -6.19
C SER A 156 -9.21 -3.63 -7.56
N LYS A 157 -7.89 -3.86 -7.67
CA LYS A 157 -7.26 -4.34 -8.91
C LYS A 157 -7.77 -5.72 -9.31
N LEU A 158 -7.82 -6.67 -8.39
CA LEU A 158 -8.25 -8.04 -8.69
C LEU A 158 -9.76 -8.14 -8.95
N LYS A 159 -10.58 -7.30 -8.31
CA LYS A 159 -12.01 -7.18 -8.64
C LYS A 159 -12.26 -6.89 -10.11
N GLY A 160 -11.41 -6.07 -10.75
CA GLY A 160 -11.50 -5.83 -12.19
C GLY A 160 -10.88 -6.95 -13.04
N LEU A 161 -9.71 -7.45 -12.67
CA LEU A 161 -8.97 -8.42 -13.51
C LEU A 161 -9.54 -9.84 -13.51
N VAL A 162 -10.05 -10.31 -12.37
CA VAL A 162 -10.48 -11.71 -12.22
C VAL A 162 -11.71 -12.03 -13.09
N PRO A 163 -12.77 -11.20 -13.14
CA PRO A 163 -13.86 -11.39 -14.09
C PRO A 163 -13.39 -11.53 -15.54
N ASP A 164 -12.45 -10.68 -15.99
CA ASP A 164 -11.87 -10.75 -17.33
C ASP A 164 -11.14 -12.08 -17.58
N TRP A 165 -10.39 -12.57 -16.59
CA TRP A 165 -9.70 -13.86 -16.69
C TRP A 165 -10.69 -15.01 -16.78
N VAL A 166 -11.71 -15.00 -15.92
CA VAL A 166 -12.76 -16.02 -15.91
C VAL A 166 -13.51 -16.03 -17.24
N ASN A 167 -13.90 -14.86 -17.74
CA ASN A 167 -14.61 -14.72 -19.00
C ASN A 167 -13.79 -15.19 -20.21
N ARG A 168 -12.49 -14.89 -20.22
CA ARG A 168 -11.59 -15.31 -21.30
C ARG A 168 -11.37 -16.82 -21.31
N GLU A 169 -11.12 -17.40 -20.14
CA GLU A 169 -10.68 -18.80 -20.00
C GLU A 169 -11.85 -19.79 -20.01
N PHE A 170 -12.92 -19.49 -19.27
CA PHE A 170 -14.04 -20.41 -19.08
C PHE A 170 -15.26 -20.09 -19.93
N LYS A 171 -15.36 -18.86 -20.46
CA LYS A 171 -16.48 -18.38 -21.29
C LYS A 171 -17.86 -18.73 -20.69
N PRO A 172 -18.12 -18.37 -19.43
CA PRO A 172 -19.39 -18.70 -18.78
C PRO A 172 -20.57 -17.99 -19.48
N ASN A 173 -21.76 -18.57 -19.33
CA ASN A 173 -23.00 -18.00 -19.82
C ASN A 173 -24.04 -17.93 -18.68
N PRO A 174 -24.43 -16.74 -18.18
CA PRO A 174 -23.94 -15.43 -18.63
C PRO A 174 -22.45 -15.19 -18.24
N PRO A 175 -21.75 -14.29 -18.94
CA PRO A 175 -20.43 -13.81 -18.53
C PRO A 175 -20.47 -13.22 -17.12
N VAL A 176 -19.34 -13.27 -16.41
CA VAL A 176 -19.17 -12.58 -15.14
C VAL A 176 -19.14 -11.08 -15.40
N ASP A 177 -20.04 -10.35 -14.73
CA ASP A 177 -20.08 -8.90 -14.81
C ASP A 177 -19.04 -8.29 -13.86
N HIS A 178 -18.30 -7.32 -14.37
CA HIS A 178 -17.26 -6.61 -13.64
C HIS A 178 -17.82 -5.60 -12.65
N GLU A 179 -19.02 -5.07 -12.91
CA GLU A 179 -19.70 -4.09 -12.04
C GLU A 179 -20.66 -4.75 -11.05
N ASP A 180 -21.16 -5.95 -11.38
CA ASP A 180 -22.04 -6.72 -10.50
C ASP A 180 -21.31 -7.89 -9.84
N LYS A 181 -20.87 -7.67 -8.60
CA LYS A 181 -20.22 -8.70 -7.79
C LYS A 181 -21.14 -9.89 -7.47
N TYR A 182 -22.46 -9.73 -7.51
CA TYR A 182 -23.41 -10.84 -7.30
C TYR A 182 -23.43 -11.82 -8.47
N SER A 183 -22.93 -11.41 -9.65
CA SER A 183 -22.69 -12.29 -10.79
C SER A 183 -21.49 -13.23 -10.60
N CYS A 184 -20.73 -13.10 -9.51
CA CYS A 184 -19.62 -13.98 -9.14
C CYS A 184 -20.07 -15.09 -8.16
N GLY A 185 -19.11 -15.78 -7.53
CA GLY A 185 -19.37 -16.80 -6.51
C GLY A 185 -20.04 -18.05 -7.07
N PHE A 186 -20.76 -18.76 -6.20
CA PHE A 186 -21.41 -20.03 -6.57
C PHE A 186 -22.63 -19.86 -7.50
N VAL A 187 -23.14 -18.64 -7.68
CA VAL A 187 -24.21 -18.34 -8.65
C VAL A 187 -23.70 -18.54 -10.07
N ASN A 188 -22.46 -18.14 -10.36
CA ASN A 188 -21.83 -18.37 -11.65
C ASN A 188 -21.11 -19.72 -11.70
N ASP A 189 -21.36 -20.51 -12.75
CA ASP A 189 -20.79 -21.85 -12.85
C ASP A 189 -19.25 -21.87 -12.94
N ALA A 190 -18.62 -20.89 -13.57
CA ALA A 190 -17.16 -20.83 -13.68
C ALA A 190 -16.52 -20.41 -12.36
N CYS A 191 -17.02 -19.35 -11.73
CA CYS A 191 -16.54 -18.93 -10.40
C CYS A 191 -16.81 -20.01 -9.34
N GLY A 192 -17.99 -20.63 -9.37
CA GLY A 192 -18.35 -21.72 -8.48
C GLY A 192 -17.44 -22.94 -8.63
N LYS A 193 -17.12 -23.35 -9.87
CA LYS A 193 -16.14 -24.41 -10.13
C LYS A 193 -14.77 -24.10 -9.53
N LEU A 194 -14.30 -22.86 -9.68
CA LEU A 194 -13.01 -22.42 -9.13
C LEU A 194 -13.00 -22.39 -7.60
N LEU A 195 -14.12 -22.02 -6.97
CA LEU A 195 -14.27 -21.99 -5.51
C LEU A 195 -14.58 -23.37 -4.90
N CYS A 196 -15.03 -24.33 -5.71
CA CYS A 196 -15.43 -25.65 -5.26
C CYS A 196 -14.25 -26.38 -4.57
N PRO A 197 -14.49 -26.99 -3.39
CA PRO A 197 -13.56 -27.95 -2.79
C PRO A 197 -13.17 -29.03 -3.79
N THR A 198 -11.89 -29.40 -3.79
CA THR A 198 -11.32 -30.37 -4.75
C THR A 198 -11.87 -31.79 -4.62
N GLU A 199 -12.41 -32.14 -3.46
CA GLU A 199 -13.05 -33.42 -3.18
C GLU A 199 -14.49 -33.49 -3.69
N LEU A 200 -15.06 -32.36 -4.14
CA LEU A 200 -16.41 -32.26 -4.66
C LEU A 200 -16.39 -32.03 -6.18
N ASP A 201 -17.16 -32.81 -6.93
CA ASP A 201 -17.30 -32.63 -8.38
C ASP A 201 -18.37 -31.59 -8.72
N TRP A 202 -17.94 -30.37 -9.05
CA TRP A 202 -18.84 -29.29 -9.45
C TRP A 202 -19.74 -29.63 -10.66
N ASN A 203 -19.32 -30.55 -11.53
CA ASN A 203 -20.15 -30.94 -12.69
C ASN A 203 -21.34 -31.81 -12.29
N ASN A 204 -21.32 -32.40 -11.08
CA ASN A 204 -22.46 -33.10 -10.53
C ASN A 204 -23.53 -32.09 -10.08
N LEU A 205 -24.72 -32.21 -10.68
CA LEU A 205 -25.85 -31.31 -10.42
C LEU A 205 -26.27 -31.29 -8.94
N ILE A 206 -26.16 -32.42 -8.24
CA ILE A 206 -26.52 -32.54 -6.83
C ILE A 206 -25.48 -31.81 -5.98
N VAL A 207 -24.20 -31.98 -6.26
CA VAL A 207 -23.10 -31.27 -5.57
C VAL A 207 -23.27 -29.76 -5.75
N ARG A 208 -23.49 -29.31 -6.99
CA ARG A 208 -23.67 -27.90 -7.30
C ARG A 208 -24.88 -27.29 -6.61
N ALA A 209 -26.01 -27.98 -6.61
CA ALA A 209 -27.21 -27.55 -5.88
C ALA A 209 -26.95 -27.51 -4.37
N GLY A 210 -26.35 -28.57 -3.82
CA GLY A 210 -26.00 -28.66 -2.40
C GLY A 210 -25.08 -27.54 -1.94
N ILE A 211 -24.05 -27.17 -2.73
CA ILE A 211 -23.16 -26.04 -2.40
C ILE A 211 -23.93 -24.71 -2.44
N ARG A 212 -24.78 -24.50 -3.44
CA ARG A 212 -25.58 -23.27 -3.58
C ARG A 212 -26.58 -23.10 -2.44
N ASP A 213 -27.21 -24.20 -2.03
CA ASP A 213 -28.21 -24.23 -0.97
C ASP A 213 -27.58 -24.37 0.43
N ARG A 214 -26.26 -24.59 0.50
CA ARG A 214 -25.50 -24.87 1.73
C ARG A 214 -26.07 -26.07 2.50
N ALA A 215 -26.45 -27.12 1.77
CA ALA A 215 -26.95 -28.34 2.35
C ALA A 215 -25.86 -29.08 3.13
N ASP A 216 -26.26 -29.85 4.14
CA ASP A 216 -25.37 -30.69 4.93
C ASP A 216 -24.51 -31.59 4.02
N GLY A 217 -23.20 -31.61 4.27
CA GLY A 217 -22.22 -32.33 3.44
C GLY A 217 -21.72 -31.58 2.19
N TYR A 218 -22.25 -30.40 1.90
CA TYR A 218 -21.82 -29.55 0.76
C TYR A 218 -21.37 -28.15 1.18
N VAL A 219 -21.21 -27.92 2.49
CA VAL A 219 -20.74 -26.64 3.02
C VAL A 219 -19.27 -26.43 2.64
N VAL A 220 -18.98 -25.32 1.98
CA VAL A 220 -17.62 -24.96 1.56
C VAL A 220 -16.94 -24.18 2.68
N THR A 221 -15.96 -24.82 3.33
CA THR A 221 -15.17 -24.25 4.43
C THR A 221 -13.70 -24.11 4.02
N GLU A 222 -12.91 -23.45 4.86
CA GLU A 222 -11.47 -23.28 4.73
C GLU A 222 -10.65 -24.57 4.91
N MET A 223 -11.28 -25.61 5.46
CA MET A 223 -10.63 -26.90 5.71
C MET A 223 -10.39 -27.72 4.44
N SER A 224 -10.96 -27.26 3.32
CA SER A 224 -10.86 -27.90 2.01
C SER A 224 -10.21 -26.97 1.01
N TRP A 225 -9.32 -27.52 0.17
CA TRP A 225 -8.66 -26.71 -0.83
C TRP A 225 -9.60 -26.36 -1.98
N PRO A 226 -9.75 -25.07 -2.33
CA PRO A 226 -10.52 -24.70 -3.49
C PRO A 226 -9.73 -24.98 -4.78
N THR A 227 -10.46 -25.37 -5.81
CA THR A 227 -9.91 -25.78 -7.10
C THR A 227 -9.03 -24.69 -7.75
N PHE A 228 -9.30 -23.40 -7.50
CA PHE A 228 -8.51 -22.29 -8.03
C PHE A 228 -7.05 -22.28 -7.56
N LEU A 229 -6.65 -23.07 -6.55
CA LEU A 229 -5.27 -23.19 -6.11
C LEU A 229 -4.45 -24.18 -6.96
N TYR A 230 -5.10 -25.09 -7.68
CA TYR A 230 -4.42 -26.16 -8.40
C TYR A 230 -4.10 -25.81 -9.84
N ASP A 231 -2.94 -26.27 -10.31
CA ASP A 231 -2.59 -26.21 -11.73
C ASP A 231 -3.73 -26.76 -12.60
N LYS A 232 -4.06 -26.03 -13.66
CA LYS A 232 -5.18 -26.34 -14.57
C LYS A 232 -6.51 -26.60 -13.85
N TYR A 233 -6.67 -26.11 -12.62
CA TYR A 233 -7.88 -26.21 -11.82
C TYR A 233 -8.31 -27.67 -11.60
N THR A 234 -7.34 -28.58 -11.37
CA THR A 234 -7.59 -30.01 -11.14
C THR A 234 -6.62 -30.55 -10.08
N ALA A 235 -7.15 -31.19 -9.04
CA ALA A 235 -6.35 -31.85 -8.02
C ALA A 235 -6.24 -33.35 -8.28
N ASP A 236 -5.04 -33.89 -8.13
CA ASP A 236 -4.82 -35.33 -8.05
C ASP A 236 -5.23 -35.83 -6.67
N GLN A 237 -6.27 -36.66 -6.61
CA GLN A 237 -6.81 -37.18 -5.35
C GLN A 237 -5.86 -38.17 -4.66
N ASP A 238 -4.97 -38.81 -5.42
CA ASP A 238 -3.94 -39.69 -4.88
C ASP A 238 -2.70 -38.90 -4.39
N ASN A 239 -2.57 -37.64 -4.83
CA ASN A 239 -1.49 -36.74 -4.45
C ASN A 239 -1.93 -35.25 -4.45
N LEU A 240 -2.65 -34.84 -3.41
CA LEU A 240 -3.17 -33.48 -3.26
C LEU A 240 -2.11 -32.38 -3.21
N GLN A 241 -0.82 -32.70 -3.10
CA GLN A 241 0.25 -31.70 -3.18
C GLN A 241 0.65 -31.37 -4.63
N GLU A 242 0.35 -32.27 -5.58
CA GLU A 242 0.67 -32.02 -6.97
C GLU A 242 -0.19 -30.89 -7.52
N GLY A 243 0.45 -29.94 -8.21
CA GLY A 243 -0.25 -28.78 -8.76
C GLY A 243 -0.71 -27.72 -7.74
N LEU A 244 -0.66 -27.97 -6.44
CA LEU A 244 -1.16 -27.04 -5.42
C LEU A 244 -0.38 -25.70 -5.42
N PHE A 245 -1.10 -24.59 -5.30
CA PHE A 245 -0.67 -23.19 -5.41
C PHE A 245 -0.16 -22.72 -6.80
N LYS A 246 -0.22 -23.54 -7.86
CA LYS A 246 0.38 -23.20 -9.16
C LYS A 246 -0.50 -22.30 -10.05
N SER A 247 -1.83 -22.38 -9.96
CA SER A 247 -2.77 -21.55 -10.75
C SER A 247 -2.95 -20.12 -10.24
N ALA A 248 -2.63 -19.87 -8.95
CA ALA A 248 -2.68 -18.53 -8.36
C ALA A 248 -1.61 -17.57 -8.93
N LEU A 249 -0.75 -18.05 -9.84
CA LEU A 249 0.36 -17.31 -10.42
C LEU A 249 -0.06 -16.02 -11.15
N LEU A 250 -1.24 -16.00 -11.79
CA LEU A 250 -1.76 -14.80 -12.44
C LEU A 250 -2.10 -13.70 -11.43
N ALA A 251 -2.80 -14.07 -10.35
CA ALA A 251 -3.10 -13.15 -9.25
C ALA A 251 -1.81 -12.68 -8.55
N PHE A 252 -0.85 -13.59 -8.36
CA PHE A 252 0.45 -13.26 -7.80
C PHE A 252 1.18 -12.20 -8.64
N LYS A 253 1.27 -12.42 -9.95
CA LYS A 253 1.87 -11.46 -10.89
C LYS A 253 1.14 -10.11 -10.86
N ALA A 254 -0.19 -10.10 -10.84
CA ALA A 254 -0.97 -8.86 -10.79
C ALA A 254 -0.75 -8.05 -9.50
N ILE A 255 -0.54 -8.73 -8.36
CA ILE A 255 -0.26 -8.10 -7.07
C ILE A 255 1.18 -7.60 -7.00
N PHE A 256 2.16 -8.46 -7.26
CA PHE A 256 3.57 -8.18 -6.95
C PHE A 256 4.38 -7.64 -8.13
N THR A 257 3.92 -7.79 -9.36
CA THR A 257 4.66 -7.34 -10.56
C THR A 257 3.93 -6.20 -11.27
N SER A 258 3.63 -6.35 -12.56
CA SER A 258 2.82 -5.43 -13.35
C SER A 258 1.58 -6.14 -13.91
N PRO A 259 0.45 -5.44 -14.11
CA PRO A 259 -0.71 -6.01 -14.80
C PRO A 259 -0.38 -6.55 -16.19
N SER A 260 0.58 -5.94 -16.89
CA SER A 260 1.05 -6.41 -18.21
C SER A 260 1.71 -7.77 -18.12
N SER A 261 2.50 -8.04 -17.09
CA SER A 261 3.15 -9.33 -16.86
C SER A 261 2.16 -10.47 -16.57
N ALA A 262 0.96 -10.14 -16.09
CA ALA A 262 -0.14 -11.09 -15.93
C ALA A 262 -0.88 -11.40 -17.24
N LYS A 263 -0.69 -10.58 -18.29
CA LYS A 263 -1.26 -10.81 -19.64
C LYS A 263 -0.33 -11.64 -20.54
N GLU A 264 0.96 -11.73 -20.22
CA GLU A 264 2.00 -12.42 -21.02
C GLU A 264 2.09 -13.95 -20.77
N VAL A 265 1.03 -14.62 -20.29
CA VAL A 265 1.09 -16.06 -19.91
C VAL A 265 0.65 -17.01 -21.03
N ASP A 266 0.58 -16.53 -22.27
CA ASP A 266 0.49 -17.40 -23.45
C ASP A 266 1.88 -18.01 -23.75
N GLY A 267 2.28 -19.00 -22.95
CA GLY A 267 3.47 -19.81 -23.21
C GLY A 267 3.94 -20.60 -21.99
N GLU A 268 4.09 -21.92 -22.15
CA GLU A 268 4.78 -22.85 -21.25
C GLU A 268 6.29 -22.53 -21.15
N GLY A 269 6.63 -21.31 -20.74
CA GLY A 269 8.00 -20.86 -20.52
C GLY A 269 8.35 -20.90 -19.03
N ASP A 270 9.50 -21.48 -18.70
CA ASP A 270 10.17 -21.59 -17.39
C ASP A 270 10.46 -20.26 -16.64
N GLY A 271 9.83 -19.16 -17.03
CA GLY A 271 10.08 -17.83 -16.48
C GLY A 271 11.35 -17.14 -17.00
N ALA A 272 12.20 -17.80 -17.81
CA ALA A 272 13.39 -17.18 -18.39
C ALA A 272 13.03 -16.01 -19.34
N ASN A 273 11.89 -16.14 -20.04
CA ASN A 273 11.35 -15.11 -20.93
C ASN A 273 11.07 -13.78 -20.20
N ILE A 274 10.72 -13.80 -18.91
CA ILE A 274 10.45 -12.59 -18.10
C ILE A 274 11.76 -11.88 -17.73
N ILE A 275 12.83 -12.64 -17.47
CA ILE A 275 14.16 -12.08 -17.16
C ILE A 275 14.77 -11.45 -18.42
N GLU A 276 14.60 -12.08 -19.58
CA GLU A 276 15.04 -11.51 -20.86
C GLU A 276 14.23 -10.28 -21.28
N ASN A 277 12.92 -10.25 -21.06
CA ASN A 277 12.08 -9.10 -21.41
C ASN A 277 12.43 -7.87 -20.54
N ASN A 278 12.72 -8.08 -19.24
CA ASN A 278 13.24 -7.04 -18.36
C ASN A 278 14.66 -6.58 -18.75
N ARG A 279 15.51 -7.48 -19.29
CA ARG A 279 16.83 -7.11 -19.84
C ARG A 279 16.72 -6.31 -21.13
N ARG A 280 15.75 -6.60 -22.00
CA ARG A 280 15.47 -5.81 -23.22
C ARG A 280 14.94 -4.42 -22.89
N ALA A 281 13.99 -4.31 -21.95
CA ALA A 281 13.50 -3.01 -21.47
C ALA A 281 14.61 -2.13 -20.83
N LYS A 282 15.66 -2.76 -20.27
CA LYS A 282 16.87 -2.06 -19.79
C LYS A 282 17.80 -1.56 -20.91
N ARG A 283 17.70 -2.08 -22.13
CA ARG A 283 18.52 -1.65 -23.28
C ARG A 283 17.89 -0.50 -24.06
N ASP A 284 16.57 -0.36 -24.03
CA ASP A 284 15.81 0.74 -24.66
C ASP A 284 15.67 1.98 -23.75
N PHE A 285 16.77 2.40 -23.10
CA PHE A 285 16.79 3.52 -22.16
C PHE A 285 16.72 4.88 -22.89
N SER A 286 15.55 5.21 -23.43
CA SER A 286 15.17 6.58 -23.76
C SER A 286 14.28 7.17 -22.64
N GLY A 287 14.91 7.66 -21.57
CA GLY A 287 14.36 8.67 -20.65
C GLY A 287 13.01 8.45 -19.93
N LYS A 288 12.27 7.37 -20.19
CA LYS A 288 10.98 7.09 -19.55
C LYS A 288 11.22 6.38 -18.22
N LYS A 289 10.86 7.02 -17.11
CA LYS A 289 10.83 6.40 -15.78
C LYS A 289 9.94 5.16 -15.83
N VAL A 290 10.53 3.97 -15.89
CA VAL A 290 9.79 2.71 -15.81
C VAL A 290 9.21 2.62 -14.41
N LYS A 291 7.89 2.38 -14.29
CA LYS A 291 7.23 2.21 -13.00
C LYS A 291 7.86 1.02 -12.27
N THR A 292 8.44 1.27 -11.09
CA THR A 292 8.94 0.24 -10.19
C THR A 292 7.82 -0.75 -9.85
N HIS A 293 8.02 -2.05 -10.02
CA HIS A 293 7.00 -3.04 -9.70
C HIS A 293 6.86 -3.23 -8.17
N VAL A 294 5.72 -3.74 -7.70
CA VAL A 294 5.39 -3.80 -6.27
C VAL A 294 6.43 -4.57 -5.47
N ALA A 295 6.89 -5.73 -5.95
CA ALA A 295 7.92 -6.52 -5.29
C ALA A 295 9.21 -5.72 -5.05
N GLN A 296 9.63 -4.85 -5.98
CA GLN A 296 10.80 -3.99 -5.78
C GLN A 296 10.50 -2.84 -4.81
N ILE A 297 9.27 -2.29 -4.81
CA ILE A 297 8.84 -1.27 -3.85
C ILE A 297 8.91 -1.81 -2.41
N ILE A 298 8.45 -3.03 -2.19
CA ILE A 298 8.43 -3.67 -0.87
C ILE A 298 9.69 -4.50 -0.57
N LYS A 299 10.70 -4.46 -1.45
CA LYS A 299 11.97 -5.23 -1.32
C LYS A 299 11.77 -6.74 -1.16
N MET A 300 10.76 -7.29 -1.84
CA MET A 300 10.51 -8.72 -1.89
C MET A 300 11.44 -9.38 -2.92
N HIS A 301 12.38 -10.19 -2.43
CA HIS A 301 13.38 -10.88 -3.25
C HIS A 301 13.07 -12.36 -3.50
N LYS A 302 12.29 -13.00 -2.62
CA LYS A 302 11.80 -14.38 -2.75
C LYS A 302 10.29 -14.38 -2.48
N VAL A 303 9.57 -15.30 -3.12
CA VAL A 303 8.19 -15.64 -2.74
C VAL A 303 8.20 -16.21 -1.32
N SER A 304 7.36 -15.68 -0.43
CA SER A 304 7.20 -16.19 0.93
C SER A 304 5.90 -16.97 1.10
N PRO A 305 5.80 -17.90 2.05
CA PRO A 305 4.54 -18.55 2.41
C PRO A 305 3.38 -17.58 2.62
N ARG A 306 3.63 -16.52 3.40
CA ARG A 306 2.68 -15.45 3.70
C ARG A 306 2.22 -14.70 2.45
N SER A 307 3.09 -14.54 1.45
CA SER A 307 2.72 -13.95 0.16
C SER A 307 1.81 -14.84 -0.67
N ILE A 308 1.99 -16.16 -0.60
CA ILE A 308 1.11 -17.15 -1.26
C ILE A 308 -0.27 -17.12 -0.60
N ALA A 309 -0.30 -17.19 0.74
CA ALA A 309 -1.53 -17.10 1.52
C ALA A 309 -2.30 -15.81 1.26
N TYR A 310 -1.60 -14.67 1.19
CA TYR A 310 -2.19 -13.38 0.83
C TYR A 310 -2.87 -13.40 -0.54
N VAL A 311 -2.18 -13.91 -1.56
CA VAL A 311 -2.72 -13.99 -2.93
C VAL A 311 -3.91 -14.93 -3.00
N ALA A 312 -3.85 -16.08 -2.30
CA ALA A 312 -4.96 -17.02 -2.23
C ALA A 312 -6.22 -16.39 -1.63
N CYS A 313 -6.09 -15.66 -0.52
CA CYS A 313 -7.20 -14.95 0.11
C CYS A 313 -7.78 -13.87 -0.82
N GLN A 314 -6.91 -13.08 -1.45
CA GLN A 314 -7.32 -12.02 -2.38
C GLN A 314 -8.03 -12.59 -3.63
N LEU A 315 -7.53 -13.70 -4.18
CA LEU A 315 -8.14 -14.37 -5.33
C LEU A 315 -9.49 -15.00 -4.98
N ARG A 316 -9.59 -15.69 -3.83
CA ARG A 316 -10.88 -16.22 -3.35
C ARG A 316 -11.91 -15.09 -3.20
N PHE A 317 -11.52 -13.98 -2.58
CA PHE A 317 -12.40 -12.82 -2.44
C PHE A 317 -12.84 -12.27 -3.80
N ALA A 318 -11.92 -12.16 -4.77
CA ALA A 318 -12.21 -11.73 -6.13
C ALA A 318 -13.12 -12.70 -6.90
N LEU A 319 -13.11 -14.00 -6.58
CA LEU A 319 -14.01 -15.01 -7.15
C LEU A 319 -15.37 -15.10 -6.44
N SER A 320 -15.44 -14.71 -5.16
CA SER A 320 -16.66 -14.77 -4.35
C SER A 320 -17.74 -13.77 -4.80
N ALA A 321 -18.97 -13.90 -4.29
CA ALA A 321 -20.04 -12.91 -4.48
C ALA A 321 -20.00 -11.75 -3.45
N VAL A 322 -18.99 -11.72 -2.58
CA VAL A 322 -18.93 -10.74 -1.48
C VAL A 322 -18.48 -9.37 -1.97
N THR A 323 -19.22 -8.33 -1.61
CA THR A 323 -18.95 -6.94 -2.01
C THR A 323 -17.87 -6.26 -1.17
N SER A 324 -17.75 -6.62 0.11
CA SER A 324 -16.78 -6.04 1.05
C SER A 324 -15.96 -7.11 1.79
N TRP A 325 -14.71 -6.77 2.12
CA TRP A 325 -13.84 -7.69 2.86
C TRP A 325 -14.42 -7.97 4.25
N ARG A 326 -14.41 -9.24 4.65
CA ARG A 326 -14.87 -9.73 5.96
C ARG A 326 -14.06 -10.95 6.36
N LEU A 327 -13.93 -11.20 7.67
CA LEU A 327 -13.19 -12.35 8.19
C LEU A 327 -13.88 -13.67 7.83
N VAL A 328 -15.21 -13.69 7.90
CA VAL A 328 -16.03 -14.87 7.59
C VAL A 328 -16.94 -14.57 6.41
N ASP A 329 -16.89 -15.42 5.38
CA ASP A 329 -17.74 -15.36 4.20
C ASP A 329 -18.66 -16.58 4.14
N GLY A 330 -19.83 -16.44 4.74
CA GLY A 330 -20.74 -17.56 4.93
C GLY A 330 -20.15 -18.52 5.95
N ASP A 331 -19.75 -19.69 5.48
CA ASP A 331 -19.19 -20.78 6.30
C ASP A 331 -17.68 -20.91 6.12
N PHE A 332 -17.04 -19.93 5.48
CA PHE A 332 -15.62 -19.93 5.19
C PHE A 332 -14.90 -18.85 6.00
N ASP A 333 -13.92 -19.25 6.79
CA ASP A 333 -13.09 -18.36 7.60
C ASP A 333 -11.76 -18.03 6.90
N TYR A 334 -11.56 -16.75 6.57
CA TYR A 334 -10.34 -16.28 5.91
C TYR A 334 -9.11 -16.26 6.82
N VAL A 335 -9.29 -16.09 8.13
CA VAL A 335 -8.18 -16.12 9.10
C VAL A 335 -7.61 -17.52 9.13
N GLN A 336 -8.48 -18.51 9.34
CA GLN A 336 -8.12 -19.92 9.35
C GLN A 336 -7.55 -20.35 7.99
N PHE A 337 -8.16 -19.96 6.87
CA PHE A 337 -7.63 -20.28 5.54
C PHE A 337 -6.20 -19.75 5.32
N TRP A 338 -5.95 -18.51 5.74
CA TRP A 338 -4.60 -17.93 5.66
C TRP A 338 -3.61 -18.68 6.54
N GLN A 339 -3.98 -18.99 7.78
CA GLN A 339 -3.15 -19.74 8.72
C GLN A 339 -2.82 -21.14 8.18
N ILE A 340 -3.80 -21.87 7.64
CA ILE A 340 -3.61 -23.21 7.05
C ILE A 340 -2.57 -23.15 5.92
N ILE A 341 -2.65 -22.14 5.04
CA ILE A 341 -1.66 -21.99 3.95
C ILE A 341 -0.28 -21.63 4.51
N VAL A 342 -0.20 -20.73 5.49
CA VAL A 342 1.08 -20.35 6.10
C VAL A 342 1.72 -21.56 6.78
N ASP A 343 0.96 -22.30 7.59
CA ASP A 343 1.42 -23.48 8.32
C ASP A 343 1.82 -24.63 7.40
N PHE A 344 1.14 -24.79 6.25
CA PHE A 344 1.52 -25.77 5.23
C PHE A 344 3.00 -25.63 4.82
N PHE A 345 3.52 -24.40 4.76
CA PHE A 345 4.92 -24.14 4.42
C PHE A 345 5.79 -23.95 5.67
N GLU A 346 5.41 -23.09 6.62
CA GLU A 346 6.25 -22.70 7.75
C GLU A 346 6.35 -23.80 8.81
N LYS A 347 5.36 -24.69 8.91
CA LYS A 347 5.29 -25.79 9.89
C LYS A 347 5.34 -27.18 9.24
N ALA A 348 6.01 -27.29 8.08
CA ALA A 348 6.11 -28.53 7.32
C ALA A 348 6.59 -29.74 8.18
N PRO A 349 5.81 -30.85 8.24
CA PRO A 349 6.07 -31.95 9.15
C PRO A 349 7.26 -32.79 8.70
N GLY A 350 8.30 -32.85 9.55
CA GLY A 350 9.47 -33.68 9.32
C GLY A 350 10.43 -33.16 8.24
N ARG A 351 11.54 -33.88 8.05
CA ARG A 351 12.65 -33.43 7.19
C ARG A 351 12.31 -33.47 5.69
N VAL A 352 11.48 -34.42 5.26
CA VAL A 352 11.14 -34.60 3.84
C VAL A 352 10.25 -33.46 3.36
N ALA A 353 9.24 -33.07 4.15
CA ALA A 353 8.36 -31.96 3.81
C ALA A 353 9.12 -30.63 3.77
N ARG A 354 10.01 -30.36 4.76
CA ARG A 354 10.83 -29.13 4.78
C ARG A 354 11.67 -28.95 3.52
N ARG A 355 12.33 -30.02 3.04
CA ARG A 355 13.12 -29.95 1.79
C ARG A 355 12.31 -29.61 0.53
N LYS A 356 10.99 -29.84 0.53
CA LYS A 356 10.12 -29.49 -0.60
C LYS A 356 9.70 -28.02 -0.55
N VAL A 357 9.80 -27.37 0.61
CA VAL A 357 9.37 -25.99 0.86
C VAL A 357 10.55 -25.00 0.75
N ASP A 358 11.74 -25.42 1.19
CA ASP A 358 12.98 -24.62 1.11
C ASP A 358 13.38 -24.28 -0.34
#